data_AF-A0A7K1LB34-F1
#
_entry.id   AF-A0A7K1LB34-F1
#
_cell.length_a   1.000
_cell.length_b   1.000
_cell.length_c   1.000
_cell.angle_alpha   90.00
_cell.angle_beta   90.00
_cell.angle_gamma   90.00
#
_symmetry.space_group_name_H-M   'P 1'
#
loop_
_entity.id
_entity.type
_entity.pdbx_description
1 polymer ?
#
loop_
_entity_poly.entity_id
_entity_poly.type
_entity_poly.pdbx_seq_one_letter_code
_entity_poly.pdbx_strand_id
1 'polypeptide(L)'
;MSDLETALRAALERWGPEIADTAPAAALDTARRLDGPKVSPSAASLLHGQLRQYLADLRELAPSGEEGDEIDELTERRRKRRAAGE
;
A
#
# COMPACT_ATOMS: atom_id res chain seq x y z
N MET A 1 11.30 9.65 3.61
CA MET A 1 10.44 9.00 2.58
C MET A 1 10.29 7.57 3.04
N SER A 2 9.07 7.11 3.30
CA SER A 2 8.86 5.79 3.90
C SER A 2 9.00 4.68 2.86
N ASP A 3 9.48 3.51 3.29
CA ASP A 3 9.60 2.30 2.46
C ASP A 3 8.28 1.95 1.74
N LEU A 4 7.15 2.24 2.40
CA LEU A 4 5.80 2.05 1.87
C LEU A 4 5.42 3.07 0.79
N GLU A 5 5.78 4.35 0.98
CA GLU A 5 5.56 5.40 -0.03
C GLU A 5 6.34 5.08 -1.30
N THR A 6 7.59 4.62 -1.16
CA THR A 6 8.44 4.24 -2.29
C THR A 6 7.87 3.03 -3.05
N ALA A 7 7.46 1.97 -2.34
CA ALA A 7 6.87 0.78 -2.96
C ALA A 7 5.56 1.10 -3.69
N LEU A 8 4.71 1.94 -3.10
CA LEU A 8 3.44 2.34 -3.71
C LEU A 8 3.67 3.18 -4.98
N ARG A 9 4.67 4.07 -4.96
CA ARG A 9 5.03 4.87 -6.13
C ARG A 9 5.54 4.00 -7.29
N ALA A 10 6.39 3.03 -6.99
CA ALA A 10 6.88 2.08 -7.99
C ALA A 10 5.75 1.24 -8.61
N ALA A 11 4.78 0.78 -7.80
CA ALA A 11 3.60 0.06 -8.29
C ALA A 11 2.74 0.93 -9.23
N LEU A 12 2.53 2.20 -8.88
CA LEU A 12 1.80 3.16 -9.72
C LEU A 12 2.51 3.45 -11.04
N GLU A 13 3.84 3.60 -11.02
CA GLU A 13 4.65 3.76 -12.25
C GLU A 13 4.55 2.52 -13.15
N ARG A 14 4.49 1.32 -12.57
CA ARG A 14 4.34 0.05 -13.30
C ARG A 14 2.97 -0.12 -13.94
N TRP A 15 1.91 0.41 -13.32
CA TRP A 15 0.55 0.35 -13.89
C TRP A 15 0.26 1.40 -14.98
N GLY A 16 1.13 2.40 -15.11
CA GLY A 16 1.05 3.40 -16.17
C GLY A 16 0.09 4.57 -15.87
N PRO A 17 0.09 5.60 -16.73
CA PRO A 17 -0.62 6.86 -16.50
C PRO A 17 -2.15 6.74 -16.55
N GLU A 18 -2.68 5.62 -17.02
CA GLU A 18 -4.14 5.39 -17.18
C GLU A 18 -4.85 5.13 -15.84
N ILE A 19 -4.10 4.75 -14.79
CA ILE A 19 -4.65 4.48 -13.44
C ILE A 19 -4.60 5.75 -12.56
N ALA A 20 -4.13 6.87 -13.12
CA ALA A 20 -3.72 8.04 -12.35
C ALA A 20 -4.86 8.86 -11.71
N ASP A 21 -6.13 8.58 -11.98
CA ASP A 21 -7.10 9.68 -11.88
C ASP A 21 -7.60 10.04 -10.48
N THR A 22 -7.49 9.19 -9.43
CA THR A 22 -7.81 9.63 -8.05
C THR A 22 -7.36 8.69 -6.93
N ALA A 23 -7.41 7.38 -7.13
CA ALA A 23 -7.02 6.37 -6.12
C ALA A 23 -5.52 6.39 -5.69
N PRO A 24 -4.55 6.70 -6.57
CA PRO A 24 -3.12 6.73 -6.23
C PRO A 24 -2.76 7.75 -5.14
N ALA A 25 -3.37 8.94 -5.20
CA ALA A 25 -3.05 10.04 -4.30
C ALA A 25 -3.58 9.78 -2.87
N ALA A 26 -4.78 9.21 -2.75
CA ALA A 26 -5.37 8.85 -1.46
C ALA A 26 -4.60 7.71 -0.77
N ALA A 27 -4.12 6.73 -1.56
CA ALA A 27 -3.28 5.64 -1.06
C ALA A 27 -1.92 6.17 -0.56
N LEU A 28 -1.28 7.10 -1.29
CA LEU A 28 -0.03 7.74 -0.89
C LEU A 28 -0.20 8.60 0.38
N ASP A 29 -1.28 9.38 0.49
CA ASP A 29 -1.58 10.16 1.69
C ASP A 29 -1.79 9.25 2.92
N THR A 30 -2.51 8.15 2.74
CA THR A 30 -2.75 7.17 3.80
C THR A 30 -1.44 6.51 4.26
N ALA A 31 -0.56 6.16 3.31
CA ALA A 31 0.76 5.62 3.61
C ALA A 31 1.64 6.61 4.38
N ARG A 32 1.61 7.90 4.01
CA ARG A 32 2.30 8.98 4.74
C ARG A 32 1.79 9.16 6.15
N ARG A 33 0.47 9.13 6.31
CA ARG A 33 -0.17 9.28 7.62
C ARG A 33 0.23 8.14 8.55
N LEU A 34 0.27 6.90 8.05
CA LEU A 34 0.72 5.72 8.80
C LEU A 34 2.20 5.80 9.24
N ASP A 35 3.05 6.48 8.47
CA ASP A 35 4.47 6.68 8.81
C ASP A 35 4.69 7.85 9.79
N GLY A 36 3.65 8.66 10.03
CA GLY A 36 3.71 9.82 10.91
C GLY A 36 3.91 9.46 12.39
N PRO A 37 4.65 10.25 13.17
CA PRO A 37 5.05 9.93 14.54
C PRO A 37 3.92 9.94 15.59
N LYS A 38 2.65 10.18 15.19
CA LYS A 38 1.52 10.38 16.11
C LYS A 38 0.20 9.78 15.61
N VAL A 39 0.23 8.54 15.13
CA VAL A 39 -1.00 7.80 14.84
C VAL A 39 -1.36 6.93 16.04
N SER A 40 -2.54 7.16 16.62
CA SER A 40 -3.07 6.29 17.67
C SER A 40 -3.34 4.88 17.11
N PRO A 41 -3.24 3.80 17.92
CA PRO A 41 -3.38 2.42 17.42
C PRO A 41 -4.70 2.17 16.67
N SER A 42 -5.79 2.79 17.13
CA SER A 42 -7.11 2.72 16.49
C SER A 42 -7.13 3.45 15.14
N ALA A 43 -6.49 4.61 15.05
CA ALA A 43 -6.34 5.34 13.79
C ALA A 43 -5.44 4.59 12.80
N ALA A 44 -4.38 3.93 13.29
CA ALA A 44 -3.51 3.12 12.45
C ALA A 44 -4.26 1.93 11.86
N SER A 45 -5.13 1.30 12.65
CA SER A 45 -5.96 0.18 12.21
C SER A 45 -6.96 0.58 11.12
N LEU A 46 -7.60 1.75 11.28
CA LEU A 46 -8.49 2.35 10.28
C LEU A 46 -7.75 2.69 8.98
N LEU A 47 -6.60 3.38 9.09
CA LEU A 47 -5.77 3.74 7.94
C LEU A 47 -5.22 2.50 7.21
N HIS A 48 -4.86 1.44 7.94
CA HIS A 48 -4.49 0.15 7.32
C HIS A 48 -5.66 -0.54 6.61
N GLY A 49 -6.89 -0.36 7.09
CA GLY A 49 -8.09 -0.84 6.41
C GLY A 49 -8.32 -0.07 5.10
N GLN A 50 -8.29 1.26 5.17
CA GLN A 50 -8.44 2.13 4.00
C GLN A 50 -7.35 1.90 2.96
N LEU A 51 -6.09 1.76 3.37
CA LEU A 51 -5.00 1.45 2.45
C LEU A 51 -5.20 0.12 1.74
N ARG A 52 -5.71 -0.91 2.43
CA ARG A 52 -6.03 -2.20 1.80
C ARG A 52 -7.15 -2.09 0.78
N GLN A 53 -8.17 -1.29 1.07
CA GLN A 53 -9.26 -1.03 0.12
C GLN A 53 -8.71 -0.34 -1.13
N TYR A 54 -7.96 0.75 -0.98
CA TYR A 54 -7.37 1.45 -2.12
C TYR A 54 -6.46 0.57 -2.96
N LEU A 55 -5.66 -0.30 -2.35
CA LEU A 55 -4.82 -1.26 -3.07
C LEU A 55 -5.66 -2.32 -3.82
N ALA A 56 -6.78 -2.75 -3.26
CA ALA A 56 -7.69 -3.67 -3.94
C ALA A 56 -8.35 -3.00 -5.15
N ASP A 57 -8.88 -1.79 -4.98
CA ASP A 57 -9.49 -1.00 -6.06
C ASP A 57 -8.46 -0.75 -7.19
N LEU A 58 -7.22 -0.42 -6.82
CA LEU A 58 -6.14 -0.23 -7.78
C LEU A 58 -5.75 -1.54 -8.50
N ARG A 59 -5.82 -2.69 -7.82
CA ARG A 59 -5.53 -4.01 -8.42
C ARG A 59 -6.63 -4.46 -9.38
N GLU A 60 -7.88 -4.08 -9.15
CA GLU A 60 -8.98 -4.30 -10.10
C GLU A 60 -8.84 -3.43 -11.35
N LEU A 61 -8.27 -2.23 -11.21
CA LEU A 61 -7.97 -1.31 -12.31
C LEU A 61 -6.68 -1.66 -13.04
N ALA A 62 -5.73 -2.32 -12.37
CA ALA A 62 -4.44 -2.71 -12.92
C ALA A 62 -4.63 -3.61 -14.16
N PRO A 63 -3.95 -3.30 -15.29
CA PRO A 63 -3.98 -4.20 -16.44
C PRO A 63 -3.47 -5.56 -15.96
N SER A 64 -4.19 -6.62 -16.31
CA SER A 64 -3.90 -8.01 -15.92
C SER A 64 -2.60 -8.50 -16.58
N GLY A 65 -1.47 -7.91 -16.19
CA GLY A 65 -0.13 -8.36 -16.51
C GLY A 65 0.34 -9.25 -15.38
N GLU A 66 0.33 -10.55 -15.64
CA GLU A 66 1.01 -11.58 -14.84
C GLU A 66 2.38 -11.08 -14.38
N GLU A 67 2.57 -10.93 -13.07
CA GLU A 67 3.80 -11.30 -12.35
C GLU A 67 3.70 -10.79 -10.92
N GLY A 68 3.98 -11.71 -9.98
CA GLY A 68 3.88 -11.57 -8.53
C GLY A 68 4.14 -10.14 -8.03
N ASP A 69 3.14 -9.62 -7.34
CA ASP A 69 3.10 -8.28 -6.80
C ASP A 69 4.18 -8.11 -5.72
N GLU A 70 5.13 -7.20 -5.89
CA GLU A 70 6.10 -6.84 -4.83
C GLU A 70 5.39 -6.42 -3.53
N ILE A 71 4.14 -5.93 -3.64
CA ILE A 71 3.27 -5.61 -2.51
C ILE A 71 2.80 -6.88 -1.78
N ASP A 72 2.54 -7.97 -2.48
CA ASP A 72 2.22 -9.27 -1.89
C ASP A 72 3.44 -9.82 -1.12
N GLU A 73 4.65 -9.70 -1.69
CA GLU A 73 5.89 -10.08 -1.00
C GLU A 73 6.17 -9.24 0.25
N LEU A 74 5.93 -7.92 0.18
CA LEU A 74 6.08 -7.03 1.34
C LEU A 74 5.07 -7.37 2.44
N THR A 75 3.84 -7.73 2.06
CA THR A 75 2.79 -8.17 2.97
C THR A 75 3.17 -9.48 3.67
N GLU A 76 3.69 -10.45 2.92
CA GLU A 76 4.22 -11.71 3.45
C GLU A 76 5.41 -11.48 4.39
N ARG A 77 6.36 -10.59 4.04
CA ARG A 77 7.48 -10.23 4.93
C ARG A 77 7.01 -9.60 6.23
N ARG A 78 5.99 -8.74 6.20
CA ARG A 78 5.43 -8.12 7.40
C ARG A 78 4.62 -9.10 8.25
N ARG A 79 4.00 -10.11 7.64
CA ARG A 79 3.36 -11.22 8.36
C ARG A 79 4.41 -12.07 9.10
N LYS A 80 5.46 -12.49 8.40
CA LYS A 80 6.55 -13.28 9.00
C LYS A 80 7.24 -12.56 10.15
N ARG A 81 7.45 -11.24 10.04
CA ARG A 81 8.05 -10.43 11.11
C ARG A 81 7.16 -10.31 12.35
N ARG A 82 5.83 -10.36 12.19
CA ARG A 82 4.88 -10.36 13.30
C ARG A 82 4.77 -11.73 13.96
N ALA A 83 4.82 -12.81 13.18
CA ALA A 83 4.79 -14.18 13.69
C ALA A 83 6.09 -14.61 14.40
N ALA A 84 7.22 -13.93 14.12
CA ALA A 84 8.51 -14.20 14.76
C ALA A 84 8.79 -13.31 15.99
N GLY A 85 7.81 -12.51 16.43
CA GLY A 85 7.91 -11.58 17.56
C GLY A 85 7.08 -11.96 18.79
N GLU A 86 6.63 -13.22 18.89
CA GLU A 86 5.99 -13.83 20.06
C GLU A 86 6.81 -15.01 20.58
#